data_AF-A0A840P909-F1
#
_entry.id   AF-A0A840P909-F1
#
_cell.length_a   1.000
_cell.length_b   1.000
_cell.length_c   1.000
_cell.angle_alpha   90.00
_cell.angle_beta   90.00
_cell.angle_gamma   90.00
#
_symmetry.space_group_name_H-M   'P 1'
#
loop_
_entity.id
_entity.type
_entity.pdbx_description
1 polymer ?
#
loop_
_entity_poly.entity_id
_entity_poly.type
_entity_poly.pdbx_seq_one_letter_code
_entity_poly.pdbx_strand_id
1 'polypeptide(L)'
;MTTRTEVRTAHGRLGGTLSGDRAVRAFKGIPYAAPPVGPLRWRPPRPAPRWDGVRPATAYGPVAPQPAIPATSLYFAGDQSQSEDCLYLNVWGPADPAERRPVIVWFHIGAFLFGSGSAGAGPVSDYDGEALARAGAVVVTVNHRLGRLGFLAHPWLTAESPDGASGNYGLLDQIAALRWVQENIEVFGGDPTRVTVAGVSAGAASISALMTSPLARGLFHRAIAGSGGLFGPVAESCGINDLIQDLPAAERSGVRLGDLLGVRSPEELRALSPQRLASVHPQAERPFRMDFLPVPVGRGDFDTAWPIIDGHAVPPDVRLLGPVRRDRGSQRRRPPPVDPLRPRTAQRAALRRARGAGGGAAPRPSGPARRVLHPPPGELIAALLAAAVRWGGGGR
;
A
#
# COMPACT_ATOMS: atom_id res chain seq x y z
N MET A 1 -0.11 -30.32 -25.97
CA MET A 1 0.87 -29.27 -25.62
C MET A 1 1.11 -29.33 -24.12
N THR A 2 2.31 -29.69 -23.70
CA THR A 2 2.72 -29.75 -22.30
C THR A 2 2.72 -28.35 -21.72
N THR A 3 1.71 -28.01 -20.92
CA THR A 3 1.61 -26.74 -20.19
C THR A 3 2.70 -26.70 -19.13
N ARG A 4 3.88 -26.19 -19.51
CA ARG A 4 5.05 -26.08 -18.65
C ARG A 4 4.77 -24.98 -17.62
N THR A 5 4.79 -25.33 -16.34
CA THR A 5 4.73 -24.37 -15.22
C THR A 5 6.06 -23.69 -14.98
N GLU A 6 7.05 -23.89 -15.86
CA GLU A 6 8.35 -23.25 -15.75
C GLU A 6 8.44 -22.03 -16.66
N VAL A 7 8.98 -20.94 -16.13
CA VAL A 7 9.30 -19.72 -16.88
C VAL A 7 10.74 -19.30 -16.60
N ARG A 8 11.35 -18.60 -17.55
CA ARG A 8 12.69 -18.05 -17.42
C ARG A 8 12.61 -16.53 -17.30
N THR A 9 13.05 -16.00 -16.17
CA THR A 9 13.20 -14.55 -15.94
C THR A 9 14.65 -14.14 -16.19
N ALA A 10 14.96 -12.85 -16.08
CA ALA A 10 16.33 -12.34 -16.15
C ALA A 10 17.23 -12.85 -15.00
N HIS A 11 16.63 -13.35 -13.93
CA HIS A 11 17.32 -13.76 -12.70
C HIS A 11 17.50 -15.28 -12.58
N GLY A 12 16.64 -16.07 -13.23
CA GLY A 12 16.73 -17.54 -13.23
C GLY A 12 15.45 -18.21 -13.73
N ARG A 13 15.37 -19.54 -13.60
CA ARG A 13 14.14 -20.29 -13.90
C ARG A 13 13.27 -20.43 -12.66
N LEU A 14 11.96 -20.30 -12.82
CA LEU A 14 10.95 -20.47 -11.78
C LEU A 14 10.04 -21.63 -12.16
N GLY A 15 9.62 -22.44 -11.19
CA GLY A 15 8.58 -23.46 -11.34
C GLY A 15 7.36 -23.10 -10.51
N GLY A 16 6.24 -22.77 -11.16
CA GLY A 16 4.98 -22.38 -10.52
C GLY A 16 3.98 -23.53 -10.40
N THR A 17 2.73 -23.17 -10.08
CA THR A 17 1.57 -24.08 -10.01
C THR A 17 0.55 -23.77 -11.11
N LEU A 18 -0.40 -24.69 -11.31
CA LEU A 18 -1.60 -24.49 -12.12
C LEU A 18 -2.83 -24.51 -11.22
N SER A 19 -3.84 -23.71 -11.56
CA SER A 19 -5.19 -23.83 -10.98
C SER A 19 -5.77 -25.23 -11.26
N GLY A 20 -6.78 -25.64 -10.49
CA GLY A 20 -7.37 -26.98 -10.60
C GLY A 20 -7.93 -27.29 -12.00
N ASP A 21 -8.45 -26.28 -12.68
CA ASP A 21 -8.91 -26.35 -14.06
C ASP A 21 -7.83 -26.01 -15.11
N ARG A 22 -6.60 -25.78 -14.66
CA ARG A 22 -5.40 -25.51 -15.47
C ARG A 22 -5.49 -24.25 -16.33
N ALA A 23 -6.38 -23.31 -16.00
CA ALA A 23 -6.56 -22.07 -16.73
C ALA A 23 -5.56 -20.97 -16.33
N VAL A 24 -5.07 -21.00 -15.09
CA VAL A 24 -4.18 -19.98 -14.51
C VAL A 24 -2.89 -20.63 -14.03
N ARG A 25 -1.76 -19.97 -14.32
CA ARG A 25 -0.46 -20.27 -13.71
C ARG A 25 -0.21 -19.29 -12.58
N ALA A 26 0.26 -19.79 -11.44
CA ALA A 26 0.64 -18.97 -10.30
C ALA A 26 2.10 -19.20 -9.92
N PHE A 27 2.80 -18.11 -9.63
CA PHE A 27 4.19 -18.08 -9.19
C PHE A 27 4.29 -17.21 -7.94
N LYS A 28 4.60 -17.81 -6.81
CA LYS A 28 4.60 -17.16 -5.49
C LYS A 28 6.01 -17.13 -4.91
N GLY A 29 6.32 -16.10 -4.11
CA GLY A 29 7.61 -15.99 -3.43
C GLY A 29 8.79 -15.73 -4.39
N ILE A 30 8.58 -14.92 -5.43
CA ILE A 30 9.63 -14.56 -6.38
C ILE A 30 10.44 -13.37 -5.81
N PRO A 31 11.75 -13.51 -5.58
CA PRO A 31 12.57 -12.40 -5.11
C PRO A 31 12.71 -11.36 -6.23
N TYR A 32 12.36 -10.10 -5.96
CA TYR A 32 12.57 -8.99 -6.89
C TYR A 32 13.75 -8.10 -6.50
N ALA A 33 14.26 -8.25 -5.28
CA ALA A 33 15.44 -7.57 -4.77
C ALA A 33 16.23 -8.47 -3.81
N ALA A 34 17.47 -8.09 -3.52
CA ALA A 34 18.28 -8.75 -2.49
C ALA A 34 17.68 -8.50 -1.10
N PRO A 35 17.83 -9.46 -0.15
CA PRO A 35 17.35 -9.29 1.22
C PRO A 35 17.93 -8.03 1.88
N PRO A 36 17.11 -7.10 2.40
CA PRO A 36 17.56 -5.84 3.00
C PRO A 36 18.03 -6.03 4.46
N VAL A 37 18.89 -7.02 4.70
CA VAL A 37 19.39 -7.42 6.01
C VAL A 37 20.79 -6.88 6.29
N GLY A 38 21.15 -6.78 7.57
CA GLY A 38 22.50 -6.39 7.99
C GLY A 38 22.93 -5.04 7.37
N PRO A 39 24.04 -4.96 6.62
CA PRO A 39 24.48 -3.72 5.97
C PRO A 39 23.50 -3.15 4.93
N LEU A 40 22.58 -3.97 4.41
CA LEU A 40 21.54 -3.53 3.47
C LEU A 40 20.30 -2.98 4.17
N ARG A 41 20.22 -3.10 5.51
CA ARG A 41 19.15 -2.46 6.28
C ARG A 41 19.24 -0.94 6.12
N TRP A 42 18.12 -0.32 5.79
CA TRP A 42 17.99 1.10 5.42
C TRP A 42 18.91 1.52 4.27
N ARG A 43 18.98 0.68 3.24
CA ARG A 43 19.55 1.03 1.94
C ARG A 43 18.49 0.92 0.84
N PRO A 44 18.64 1.62 -0.29
CA PRO A 44 17.88 1.33 -1.50
C PRO A 44 17.97 -0.16 -1.86
N PRO A 45 16.89 -0.80 -2.36
CA PRO A 45 16.91 -2.20 -2.73
C PRO A 45 17.98 -2.47 -3.80
N ARG A 46 18.70 -3.58 -3.63
CA ARG A 46 19.69 -4.06 -4.60
C ARG A 46 19.07 -5.13 -5.50
N PRO A 47 19.59 -5.34 -6.73
CA PRO A 47 19.11 -6.40 -7.60
C PRO A 47 19.08 -7.77 -6.90
N ALA A 48 18.06 -8.58 -7.19
CA ALA A 48 18.01 -9.93 -6.65
C ALA A 48 19.22 -10.76 -7.15
N PRO A 49 19.81 -11.61 -6.31
CA PRO A 49 20.83 -12.55 -6.77
C PRO A 49 20.29 -13.45 -7.88
N ARG A 50 21.13 -13.75 -8.88
CA ARG A 50 20.83 -14.81 -9.85
C ARG A 50 20.94 -16.18 -9.19
N TRP A 51 20.18 -17.15 -9.69
CA TRP A 51 20.24 -18.54 -9.22
C TRP A 51 20.33 -19.53 -10.38
N ASP A 52 21.02 -20.63 -10.11
CA ASP A 52 21.07 -21.78 -11.01
C ASP A 52 19.87 -22.73 -10.79
N GLY A 53 19.61 -23.58 -11.78
CA GLY A 53 18.51 -24.54 -11.70
C GLY A 53 17.13 -23.90 -11.85
N VAL A 54 16.12 -24.57 -11.27
CA VAL A 54 14.72 -24.11 -11.22
C VAL A 54 14.36 -23.86 -9.76
N ARG A 55 13.99 -22.62 -9.44
CA ARG A 55 13.53 -22.24 -8.10
C ARG A 55 12.03 -22.55 -7.98
N PRO A 56 11.58 -23.28 -6.94
CA PRO A 56 10.16 -23.45 -6.66
C PRO A 56 9.53 -22.09 -6.33
N ALA A 57 8.45 -21.77 -7.03
CA ALA A 57 7.64 -20.56 -6.85
C ALA A 57 6.20 -20.94 -6.53
N THR A 58 6.02 -21.86 -5.56
CA THR A 58 4.74 -22.51 -5.26
C THR A 58 4.11 -22.02 -3.95
N ALA A 59 4.88 -21.31 -3.12
CA ALA A 59 4.46 -20.80 -1.82
C ALA A 59 4.85 -19.33 -1.65
N TYR A 60 4.11 -18.62 -0.80
CA TYR A 60 4.43 -17.24 -0.47
C TYR A 60 5.74 -17.11 0.29
N GLY A 61 6.47 -16.02 0.04
CA GLY A 61 7.58 -15.61 0.88
C GLY A 61 7.11 -15.05 2.22
N PRO A 62 8.03 -14.85 3.20
CA PRO A 62 7.70 -14.23 4.47
C PRO A 62 7.23 -12.77 4.28
N VAL A 63 6.40 -12.30 5.20
CA VAL A 63 5.93 -10.91 5.24
C VAL A 63 6.98 -10.01 5.92
N ALA A 64 6.92 -8.71 5.63
CA ALA A 64 7.78 -7.75 6.30
C ALA A 64 7.53 -7.71 7.82
N PRO A 65 8.56 -7.45 8.65
CA PRO A 65 8.38 -7.37 10.09
C PRO A 65 7.38 -6.29 10.45
N GLN A 66 6.37 -6.66 11.23
CA GLN A 66 5.23 -5.82 11.58
C GLN A 66 4.67 -6.21 12.96
N PRO A 67 3.96 -5.30 13.65
CA PRO A 67 3.35 -5.60 14.94
C PRO A 67 2.41 -6.80 14.87
N ALA A 68 2.28 -7.52 15.98
CA ALA A 68 1.27 -8.57 16.11
C ALA A 68 -0.13 -7.96 15.98
N ILE A 69 -0.94 -8.49 15.06
CA ILE A 69 -2.32 -8.06 14.86
C ILE A 69 -3.22 -8.95 15.74
N PRO A 70 -4.06 -8.39 16.63
CA PRO A 70 -4.97 -9.18 17.45
C PRO A 70 -5.93 -10.00 16.60
N ALA A 71 -6.22 -11.25 17.00
CA ALA A 71 -7.15 -12.14 16.30
C ALA A 71 -8.59 -11.57 16.17
N THR A 72 -8.95 -10.61 17.01
CA THR A 72 -10.23 -9.89 16.97
C THR A 72 -10.28 -8.77 15.93
N SER A 73 -9.14 -8.45 15.30
CA SER A 73 -9.02 -7.39 14.30
C SER A 73 -9.54 -7.85 12.94
N LEU A 74 -10.19 -6.94 12.21
CA LEU A 74 -10.55 -7.14 10.80
C LEU A 74 -9.34 -7.27 9.87
N TYR A 75 -8.13 -6.98 10.36
CA TYR A 75 -6.88 -7.11 9.61
C TYR A 75 -6.05 -8.32 10.05
N PHE A 76 -6.60 -9.17 10.92
CA PHE A 76 -5.95 -10.43 11.25
C PHE A 76 -5.96 -11.34 10.01
N ALA A 77 -4.79 -11.82 9.63
CA ALA A 77 -4.59 -12.68 8.47
C ALA A 77 -3.94 -14.02 8.86
N GLY A 78 -4.13 -14.45 10.11
CA GLY A 78 -3.50 -15.63 10.67
C GLY A 78 -2.04 -15.42 11.09
N ASP A 79 -1.40 -16.51 11.52
CA ASP A 79 0.02 -16.51 11.87
C ASP A 79 0.87 -16.45 10.61
N GLN A 80 1.62 -15.37 10.45
CA GLN A 80 2.46 -15.14 9.29
C GLN A 80 3.93 -15.21 9.66
N SER A 81 4.72 -15.93 8.84
CA SER A 81 6.18 -15.89 8.96
C SER A 81 6.68 -14.50 8.61
N GLN A 82 7.36 -13.84 9.55
CA GLN A 82 7.93 -12.50 9.35
C GLN A 82 9.44 -12.58 9.22
N SER A 83 10.00 -11.86 8.25
CA SER A 83 11.45 -11.76 8.04
C SER A 83 11.80 -10.42 7.40
N GLU A 84 12.99 -9.88 7.67
CA GLU A 84 13.51 -8.75 6.89
C GLU A 84 13.81 -9.13 5.44
N ASP A 85 14.17 -10.38 5.18
CA ASP A 85 14.15 -10.95 3.84
C ASP A 85 12.70 -11.11 3.40
N CYS A 86 12.07 -10.03 2.95
CA CYS A 86 10.65 -9.96 2.60
C CYS A 86 10.38 -9.38 1.20
N LEU A 87 11.41 -9.07 0.41
CA LEU A 87 11.28 -8.40 -0.90
C LEU A 87 10.91 -9.40 -2.01
N TYR A 88 9.70 -9.96 -1.86
CA TYR A 88 9.10 -10.94 -2.74
C TYR A 88 7.85 -10.39 -3.41
N LEU A 89 7.57 -10.88 -4.62
CA LEU A 89 6.31 -10.67 -5.32
C LEU A 89 5.70 -11.99 -5.79
N ASN A 90 4.42 -11.94 -6.16
CA ASN A 90 3.67 -13.09 -6.65
C ASN A 90 3.01 -12.71 -7.97
N VAL A 91 2.90 -13.66 -8.90
CA VAL A 91 2.36 -13.45 -10.25
C VAL A 91 1.31 -14.51 -10.57
N TRP A 92 0.15 -14.07 -11.04
CA TRP A 92 -0.88 -14.92 -11.65
C TRP A 92 -1.07 -14.49 -13.10
N GLY A 93 -1.06 -15.44 -14.02
CA GLY A 93 -1.26 -15.18 -15.43
C GLY A 93 -1.95 -16.34 -16.12
N PRO A 94 -2.38 -16.17 -17.38
CA PRO A 94 -3.02 -17.23 -18.14
C PRO A 94 -2.08 -18.44 -18.31
N ALA A 95 -2.66 -19.64 -18.42
CA ALA A 95 -1.91 -20.85 -18.72
C ALA A 95 -1.20 -20.78 -20.08
N ASP A 96 -1.81 -20.11 -21.06
CA ASP A 96 -1.19 -19.77 -22.34
C ASP A 96 -0.71 -18.31 -22.34
N PRO A 97 0.61 -18.05 -22.33
CA PRO A 97 1.17 -16.69 -22.38
C PRO A 97 1.20 -16.07 -23.78
N ALA A 98 0.67 -16.72 -24.83
CA ALA A 98 0.81 -16.24 -26.21
C ALA A 98 0.24 -14.83 -26.44
N GLU A 99 -0.80 -14.44 -25.70
CA GLU A 99 -1.39 -13.10 -25.80
C GLU A 99 -0.90 -12.19 -24.67
N ARG A 100 -0.40 -11.00 -25.03
CA ARG A 100 0.05 -9.98 -24.07
C ARG A 100 -1.15 -9.31 -23.38
N ARG A 101 -1.36 -9.65 -22.10
CA ARG A 101 -2.49 -9.18 -21.26
C ARG A 101 -2.12 -7.92 -20.47
N PRO A 102 -3.10 -7.06 -20.13
CA PRO A 102 -2.87 -5.94 -19.22
C PRO A 102 -2.37 -6.43 -17.86
N VAL A 103 -1.45 -5.69 -17.24
CA VAL A 103 -0.83 -6.05 -15.96
C VAL A 103 -1.43 -5.20 -14.85
N ILE A 104 -1.81 -5.82 -13.74
CA ILE A 104 -2.24 -5.15 -12.51
C ILE A 104 -1.18 -5.41 -11.45
N VAL A 105 -0.57 -4.34 -10.90
CA VAL A 105 0.38 -4.42 -9.79
C VAL A 105 -0.30 -3.88 -8.53
N TRP A 106 -0.50 -4.76 -7.54
CA TRP A 106 -1.20 -4.46 -6.30
C TRP A 106 -0.25 -4.09 -5.17
N PHE A 107 -0.48 -2.91 -4.59
CA PHE A 107 0.14 -2.46 -3.34
C PHE A 107 -0.89 -2.54 -2.20
N HIS A 108 -0.53 -3.26 -1.15
CA HIS A 108 -1.45 -3.63 -0.08
C HIS A 108 -1.79 -2.46 0.87
N ILE A 109 -2.87 -2.64 1.62
CA ILE A 109 -3.30 -1.74 2.70
C ILE A 109 -2.39 -1.86 3.94
N GLY A 110 -2.65 -1.08 4.98
CA GLY A 110 -2.09 -1.33 6.32
C GLY A 110 -1.25 -0.19 6.90
N ALA A 111 -1.59 1.06 6.53
CA ALA A 111 -1.01 2.29 7.08
C ALA A 111 0.53 2.33 7.07
N PHE A 112 1.16 1.62 6.12
CA PHE A 112 2.61 1.35 6.07
C PHE A 112 3.19 0.63 7.30
N LEU A 113 2.37 0.23 8.28
CA LEU A 113 2.79 -0.44 9.52
C LEU A 113 2.62 -1.95 9.45
N PHE A 114 1.65 -2.42 8.67
CA PHE A 114 1.28 -3.82 8.55
C PHE A 114 0.75 -4.15 7.15
N GLY A 115 0.42 -5.41 6.91
CA GLY A 115 -0.07 -5.94 5.64
C GLY A 115 1.01 -6.69 4.87
N SER A 116 0.62 -7.29 3.75
CA SER A 116 1.53 -7.93 2.80
C SER A 116 0.87 -8.10 1.43
N GLY A 117 1.65 -8.40 0.41
CA GLY A 117 1.19 -8.88 -0.89
C GLY A 117 0.77 -10.36 -0.90
N SER A 118 0.83 -11.05 0.24
CA SER A 118 0.49 -12.48 0.36
C SER A 118 -0.80 -12.71 1.14
N ALA A 119 -1.01 -12.01 2.25
CA ALA A 119 -2.17 -12.15 3.13
C ALA A 119 -3.27 -11.13 2.81
N GLY A 120 -4.52 -11.58 2.86
CA GLY A 120 -5.68 -10.69 2.78
C GLY A 120 -5.97 -9.97 4.09
N ALA A 121 -7.21 -9.50 4.24
CA ALA A 121 -7.73 -8.93 5.49
C ALA A 121 -9.06 -9.59 5.87
N GLY A 122 -9.22 -9.94 7.15
CA GLY A 122 -10.46 -10.49 7.69
C GLY A 122 -10.61 -11.98 7.32
N PRO A 123 -11.79 -12.44 6.83
CA PRO A 123 -11.97 -13.85 6.47
C PRO A 123 -11.20 -14.26 5.20
N VAL A 124 -10.54 -13.30 4.52
CA VAL A 124 -9.72 -13.56 3.34
C VAL A 124 -8.29 -13.82 3.82
N SER A 125 -7.90 -15.09 3.87
CA SER A 125 -6.57 -15.50 4.35
C SER A 125 -5.46 -14.99 3.44
N ASP A 126 -5.66 -15.04 2.11
CA ASP A 126 -4.64 -14.71 1.12
C ASP A 126 -5.14 -13.74 0.04
N TYR A 127 -4.28 -12.85 -0.43
CA TYR A 127 -4.52 -12.14 -1.69
C TYR A 127 -4.32 -13.13 -2.85
N ASP A 128 -5.41 -13.47 -3.53
CA ASP A 128 -5.40 -14.37 -4.69
C ASP A 128 -5.71 -13.61 -5.99
N GLY A 129 -4.75 -13.61 -6.91
CA GLY A 129 -4.88 -13.01 -8.23
C GLY A 129 -5.65 -13.88 -9.23
N GLU A 130 -6.02 -15.13 -8.89
CA GLU A 130 -6.56 -16.10 -9.85
C GLU A 130 -7.81 -15.60 -10.57
N ALA A 131 -8.78 -15.00 -9.85
CA ALA A 131 -10.03 -14.54 -10.44
C ALA A 131 -9.82 -13.43 -11.49
N LEU A 132 -8.88 -12.50 -11.24
CA LEU A 132 -8.54 -11.44 -12.17
C LEU A 132 -7.68 -11.97 -13.33
N ALA A 133 -6.80 -12.93 -13.07
CA ALA A 133 -6.05 -13.60 -14.13
C ALA A 133 -6.99 -14.33 -15.11
N ARG A 134 -7.99 -15.02 -14.57
CA ARG A 134 -9.07 -15.67 -15.32
C ARG A 134 -9.92 -14.67 -16.13
N ALA A 135 -10.09 -13.46 -15.62
CA ALA A 135 -10.76 -12.38 -16.34
C ALA A 135 -9.90 -11.75 -17.45
N GLY A 136 -8.64 -12.18 -17.60
CA GLY A 136 -7.77 -11.76 -18.71
C GLY A 136 -6.70 -10.73 -18.33
N ALA A 137 -6.29 -10.65 -17.07
CA ALA A 137 -5.14 -9.85 -16.63
C ALA A 137 -3.92 -10.73 -16.29
N VAL A 138 -2.75 -10.11 -16.18
CA VAL A 138 -1.68 -10.63 -15.33
C VAL A 138 -1.69 -9.83 -14.03
N VAL A 139 -1.72 -10.52 -12.90
CA VAL A 139 -1.80 -9.90 -11.58
C VAL A 139 -0.49 -10.09 -10.85
N VAL A 140 0.04 -9.01 -10.31
CA VAL A 140 1.25 -8.99 -9.49
C VAL A 140 0.90 -8.44 -8.11
N THR A 141 1.23 -9.15 -7.05
CA THR A 141 1.13 -8.63 -5.68
C THR A 141 2.53 -8.50 -5.08
N VAL A 142 2.78 -7.42 -4.33
CA VAL A 142 4.13 -7.03 -3.92
C VAL A 142 4.23 -6.88 -2.40
N ASN A 143 5.19 -7.56 -1.77
CA ASN A 143 5.68 -7.21 -0.43
C ASN A 143 6.70 -6.07 -0.55
N HIS A 144 6.72 -5.17 0.42
CA HIS A 144 7.74 -4.12 0.56
C HIS A 144 8.05 -3.90 2.05
N ARG A 145 9.18 -3.26 2.37
CA ARG A 145 9.49 -2.94 3.78
C ARG A 145 8.43 -2.03 4.38
N LEU A 146 8.12 -2.29 5.65
CA LEU A 146 7.09 -1.59 6.43
C LEU A 146 7.70 -0.91 7.66
N GLY A 147 6.90 -0.03 8.24
CA GLY A 147 7.18 0.68 9.47
C GLY A 147 8.54 1.36 9.44
N ARG A 148 9.26 1.26 10.56
CA ARG A 148 10.57 1.90 10.73
C ARG A 148 11.65 1.26 9.85
N LEU A 149 11.46 0.01 9.40
CA LEU A 149 12.38 -0.63 8.46
C LEU A 149 12.20 -0.09 7.04
N GLY A 150 10.98 0.31 6.67
CA GLY A 150 10.66 0.89 5.37
C GLY A 150 10.83 2.41 5.32
N PHE A 151 10.67 3.11 6.45
CA PHE A 151 10.42 4.55 6.42
C PHE A 151 11.21 5.42 7.41
N LEU A 152 12.24 4.87 8.07
CA LEU A 152 13.06 5.65 8.99
C LEU A 152 14.01 6.59 8.23
N ALA A 153 13.87 7.90 8.45
CA ALA A 153 14.90 8.89 8.13
C ALA A 153 15.77 9.15 9.37
N HIS A 154 17.06 9.35 9.16
CA HIS A 154 18.02 9.69 10.22
C HIS A 154 19.25 10.35 9.60
N PRO A 155 19.88 11.35 10.25
CA PRO A 155 21.07 12.02 9.71
C PRO A 155 22.20 11.06 9.33
N TRP A 156 22.45 10.02 10.14
CA TRP A 156 23.42 8.96 9.78
C TRP A 156 23.07 8.23 8.49
N LEU A 157 21.80 7.93 8.25
CA LEU A 157 21.35 7.23 7.04
C LEU A 157 21.42 8.14 5.81
N THR A 158 21.06 9.42 5.98
CA THR A 158 21.20 10.45 4.94
C THR A 158 22.67 10.66 4.55
N ALA A 159 23.57 10.76 5.52
CA ALA A 159 25.00 10.93 5.29
C ALA A 159 25.64 9.75 4.53
N GLU A 160 25.12 8.54 4.73
CA GLU A 160 25.56 7.36 3.99
C GLU A 160 24.95 7.22 2.59
N SER A 161 23.94 8.04 2.26
CA SER A 161 23.18 7.96 1.02
C SER A 161 23.84 8.82 -0.07
N PRO A 162 24.16 8.26 -1.25
CA PRO A 162 24.72 9.06 -2.35
C PRO A 162 23.74 10.10 -2.88
N ASP A 163 22.44 9.92 -2.63
CA ASP A 163 21.36 10.82 -3.05
C ASP A 163 21.04 11.90 -2.00
N GLY A 164 21.73 11.90 -0.85
CA GLY A 164 21.47 12.85 0.23
C GLY A 164 20.07 12.72 0.84
N ALA A 165 19.47 11.52 0.80
CA ALA A 165 18.11 11.24 1.22
C ALA A 165 18.00 9.93 2.03
N SER A 166 17.04 9.86 2.97
CA SER A 166 16.68 8.66 3.73
C SER A 166 15.16 8.60 3.99
N GLY A 167 14.63 7.45 4.43
CA GLY A 167 13.23 7.33 4.89
C GLY A 167 12.17 6.88 3.88
N ASN A 168 12.48 6.66 2.61
CA ASN A 168 11.52 6.16 1.61
C ASN A 168 11.85 4.77 1.08
N TYR A 169 12.51 3.92 1.88
CA TYR A 169 12.96 2.60 1.44
C TYR A 169 11.81 1.69 0.99
N GLY A 170 10.66 1.74 1.65
CA GLY A 170 9.47 1.01 1.23
C GLY A 170 8.91 1.46 -0.13
N LEU A 171 9.00 2.76 -0.46
CA LEU A 171 8.67 3.24 -1.81
C LEU A 171 9.70 2.82 -2.85
N LEU A 172 10.99 2.85 -2.48
CA LEU A 172 12.07 2.37 -3.35
C LEU A 172 11.93 0.87 -3.65
N ASP A 173 11.47 0.07 -2.68
CA ASP A 173 11.13 -1.34 -2.87
C ASP A 173 10.01 -1.52 -3.90
N GLN A 174 8.93 -0.74 -3.80
CA GLN A 174 7.84 -0.76 -4.78
C GLN A 174 8.32 -0.35 -6.18
N ILE A 175 9.20 0.65 -6.28
CA ILE A 175 9.84 1.03 -7.55
C ILE A 175 10.69 -0.11 -8.11
N ALA A 176 11.45 -0.81 -7.27
CA ALA A 176 12.22 -1.99 -7.68
C ALA A 176 11.33 -3.13 -8.17
N ALA A 177 10.20 -3.39 -7.50
CA ALA A 177 9.22 -4.35 -7.96
C ALA A 177 8.62 -3.96 -9.33
N LEU A 178 8.33 -2.66 -9.55
CA LEU A 178 7.86 -2.18 -10.86
C LEU A 178 8.93 -2.33 -11.95
N ARG A 179 10.21 -2.10 -11.65
CA ARG A 179 11.33 -2.38 -12.57
C ARG A 179 11.41 -3.87 -12.89
N TRP A 180 11.25 -4.73 -11.90
CA TRP A 180 11.17 -6.18 -12.11
C TRP A 180 10.02 -6.56 -13.04
N VAL A 181 8.84 -5.94 -12.87
CA VAL A 181 7.68 -6.14 -13.76
C VAL A 181 8.04 -5.74 -15.19
N GLN A 182 8.63 -4.56 -15.40
CA GLN A 182 9.05 -4.10 -16.73
C GLN A 182 10.02 -5.09 -17.42
N GLU A 183 10.96 -5.66 -16.68
CA GLU A 183 11.95 -6.58 -17.23
C GLU A 183 11.42 -8.00 -17.46
N ASN A 184 10.47 -8.47 -16.65
CA ASN A 184 10.16 -9.90 -16.55
C ASN A 184 8.72 -10.29 -16.89
N ILE A 185 7.76 -9.36 -16.92
CA ILE A 185 6.33 -9.75 -16.93
C ILE A 185 5.88 -10.44 -18.22
N GLU A 186 6.59 -10.24 -19.33
CA GLU A 186 6.26 -10.83 -20.63
C GLU A 186 6.22 -12.36 -20.60
N VAL A 187 7.13 -13.02 -19.88
CA VAL A 187 7.16 -14.49 -19.81
C VAL A 187 5.98 -15.09 -19.02
N PHE A 188 5.27 -14.23 -18.27
CA PHE A 188 4.03 -14.58 -17.57
C PHE A 188 2.77 -14.26 -18.39
N GLY A 189 2.92 -13.76 -19.63
CA GLY A 189 1.84 -13.34 -20.51
C GLY A 189 1.40 -11.89 -20.31
N GLY A 190 2.19 -11.07 -19.61
CA GLY A 190 1.87 -9.66 -19.35
C GLY A 190 2.45 -8.72 -20.40
N ASP A 191 1.78 -7.58 -20.61
CA ASP A 191 2.26 -6.49 -21.44
C ASP A 191 2.93 -5.40 -20.57
N PRO A 192 4.26 -5.21 -20.64
CA PRO A 192 4.96 -4.19 -19.85
C PRO A 192 4.54 -2.76 -20.21
N THR A 193 3.93 -2.55 -21.39
CA THR A 193 3.40 -1.25 -21.85
C THR A 193 1.96 -0.98 -21.37
N ARG A 194 1.33 -1.94 -20.68
CA ARG A 194 -0.05 -1.82 -20.15
C ARG A 194 -0.12 -2.17 -18.67
N VAL A 195 0.79 -1.59 -17.90
CA VAL A 195 0.87 -1.75 -16.44
C VAL A 195 -0.05 -0.76 -15.73
N THR A 196 -0.94 -1.27 -14.88
CA THR A 196 -1.82 -0.50 -13.98
C THR A 196 -1.41 -0.76 -12.53
N VAL A 197 -1.05 0.28 -11.79
CA VAL A 197 -0.87 0.16 -10.32
C VAL A 197 -2.22 0.30 -9.62
N ALA A 198 -2.47 -0.52 -8.61
CA ALA A 198 -3.72 -0.53 -7.87
C ALA A 198 -3.49 -0.72 -6.37
N GLY A 199 -4.28 -0.04 -5.54
CA GLY A 199 -4.13 -0.09 -4.10
C GLY A 199 -5.20 0.69 -3.35
N VAL A 200 -5.36 0.37 -2.06
CA VAL A 200 -6.27 1.06 -1.15
C VAL A 200 -5.51 1.57 0.07
N SER A 201 -5.96 2.67 0.68
CA SER A 201 -5.35 3.23 1.90
C SER A 201 -3.84 3.49 1.71
N ALA A 202 -2.96 2.84 2.47
CA ALA A 202 -1.51 2.94 2.28
C ALA A 202 -1.04 2.59 0.85
N GLY A 203 -1.68 1.63 0.19
CA GLY A 203 -1.43 1.32 -1.22
C GLY A 203 -1.84 2.47 -2.15
N ALA A 204 -2.92 3.19 -1.83
CA ALA A 204 -3.31 4.40 -2.57
C ALA A 204 -2.36 5.57 -2.30
N ALA A 205 -1.90 5.75 -1.06
CA ALA A 205 -0.85 6.72 -0.70
C ALA A 205 0.47 6.41 -1.42
N SER A 206 0.85 5.14 -1.51
CA SER A 206 1.98 4.67 -2.31
C SER A 206 1.84 5.09 -3.77
N ILE A 207 0.68 4.82 -4.39
CA ILE A 207 0.41 5.23 -5.78
C ILE A 207 0.50 6.74 -5.96
N SER A 208 0.01 7.53 -4.99
CA SER A 208 0.16 8.98 -4.98
C SER A 208 1.64 9.40 -5.02
N ALA A 209 2.50 8.75 -4.22
CA ALA A 209 3.95 8.98 -4.23
C ALA A 209 4.60 8.56 -5.56
N LEU A 210 4.24 7.38 -6.07
CA LEU A 210 4.80 6.83 -7.30
C LEU A 210 4.44 7.68 -8.52
N MET A 211 3.25 8.29 -8.57
CA MET A 211 2.84 9.19 -9.64
C MET A 211 3.66 10.50 -9.67
N THR A 212 4.21 10.92 -8.54
CA THR A 212 5.04 12.14 -8.46
C THR A 212 6.53 11.83 -8.53
N SER A 213 6.93 10.59 -8.25
CA SER A 213 8.32 10.16 -8.24
C SER A 213 8.94 10.17 -9.64
N PRO A 214 10.07 10.87 -9.87
CA PRO A 214 10.81 10.77 -11.11
C PRO A 214 11.38 9.35 -11.33
N LEU A 215 11.63 8.60 -10.26
CA LEU A 215 12.22 7.26 -10.29
C LEU A 215 11.23 6.19 -10.79
N ALA A 216 9.93 6.48 -10.74
CA ALA A 216 8.86 5.59 -11.20
C ALA A 216 8.35 5.92 -12.62
N ARG A 217 8.89 6.99 -13.24
CA ARG A 217 8.47 7.44 -14.56
C ARG A 217 8.64 6.32 -15.60
N GLY A 218 7.58 6.05 -16.34
CA GLY A 218 7.55 5.03 -17.40
C GLY A 218 7.41 3.59 -16.89
N LEU A 219 7.36 3.35 -15.56
CA LEU A 219 7.21 2.00 -15.03
C LEU A 219 5.75 1.53 -14.97
N PHE A 220 4.79 2.45 -15.04
CA PHE A 220 3.35 2.17 -15.11
C PHE A 220 2.61 3.22 -15.92
N HIS A 221 1.38 2.89 -16.33
CA HIS A 221 0.63 3.62 -17.34
C HIS A 221 -0.75 4.10 -16.84
N ARG A 222 -1.29 3.42 -15.81
CA ARG A 222 -2.60 3.68 -15.23
C ARG A 222 -2.56 3.48 -13.72
N ALA A 223 -3.47 4.12 -13.00
CA ALA A 223 -3.52 4.08 -11.54
C ALA A 223 -4.95 3.90 -11.03
N ILE A 224 -5.14 3.06 -10.03
CA ILE A 224 -6.37 2.89 -9.26
C ILE A 224 -6.04 3.07 -7.78
N ALA A 225 -6.36 4.25 -7.25
CA ALA A 225 -6.07 4.63 -5.88
C ALA A 225 -7.38 4.83 -5.10
N GLY A 226 -7.69 3.93 -4.17
CA GLY A 226 -8.89 3.99 -3.34
C GLY A 226 -8.61 4.44 -1.91
N SER A 227 -9.35 5.43 -1.40
CA SER A 227 -9.38 5.78 0.03
C SER A 227 -8.00 6.02 0.68
N GLY A 228 -7.09 6.73 0.00
CA GLY A 228 -5.80 7.15 0.53
C GLY A 228 -5.06 8.09 -0.43
N GLY A 229 -4.00 8.74 0.07
CA GLY A 229 -3.19 9.66 -0.71
C GLY A 229 -2.10 10.34 0.11
N LEU A 230 -1.15 11.00 -0.56
CA LEU A 230 -0.16 11.88 0.07
C LEU A 230 -0.46 13.32 -0.33
N PHE A 231 -1.60 13.82 0.15
CA PHE A 231 -2.17 15.11 -0.26
C PHE A 231 -2.00 16.25 0.77
N GLY A 232 -1.53 15.95 1.97
CA GLY A 232 -1.49 16.93 3.05
C GLY A 232 -0.29 17.87 3.00
N PRO A 233 -0.35 18.98 3.76
CA PRO A 233 0.76 19.91 3.89
C PRO A 233 1.94 19.29 4.64
N VAL A 234 3.12 19.88 4.44
CA VAL A 234 4.32 19.59 5.24
C VAL A 234 4.04 19.96 6.70
N ALA A 235 4.41 19.07 7.63
CA ALA A 235 4.26 19.25 9.05
C ALA A 235 5.35 18.50 9.84
N GLU A 236 5.48 18.85 11.13
CA GLU A 236 6.41 18.17 12.05
C GLU A 236 5.99 16.72 12.39
N SER A 237 4.75 16.34 12.12
CA SER A 237 4.22 14.99 12.33
C SER A 237 3.45 14.52 11.11
N CYS A 238 3.48 13.24 10.78
CA CYS A 238 2.86 12.70 9.56
C CYS A 238 1.82 11.59 9.81
N GLY A 239 1.26 11.05 8.73
CA GLY A 239 0.35 9.89 8.70
C GLY A 239 -1.09 10.19 9.12
N ILE A 240 -1.32 11.05 10.11
CA ILE A 240 -2.66 11.48 10.54
C ILE A 240 -3.11 12.68 9.70
N ASN A 241 -4.35 12.64 9.19
CA ASN A 241 -4.95 13.70 8.35
C ASN A 241 -4.12 14.02 7.08
N ASP A 242 -3.47 13.02 6.51
CA ASP A 242 -2.61 13.11 5.31
C ASP A 242 -1.38 14.03 5.45
N LEU A 243 -1.04 14.49 6.67
CA LEU A 243 0.17 15.27 6.92
C LEU A 243 1.42 14.49 6.50
N ILE A 244 2.39 15.20 5.95
CA ILE A 244 3.65 14.64 5.47
C ILE A 244 4.83 15.37 6.11
N GLN A 245 5.91 14.65 6.43
CA GLN A 245 7.16 15.27 6.86
C GLN A 245 8.04 15.53 5.65
N ASP A 246 8.85 16.59 5.73
CA ASP A 246 10.04 16.73 4.90
C ASP A 246 11.23 16.02 5.56
N LEU A 247 12.33 15.88 4.82
CA LEU A 247 13.54 15.21 5.32
C LEU A 247 14.03 15.79 6.67
N PRO A 248 14.16 17.11 6.86
CA PRO A 248 14.56 17.66 8.16
C PRO A 248 13.63 17.27 9.33
N ALA A 249 12.30 17.31 9.15
CA ALA A 249 11.35 16.90 10.18
C ALA A 249 11.41 15.40 10.48
N ALA A 250 11.57 14.59 9.44
CA ALA A 250 11.71 13.15 9.56
C ALA A 250 13.02 12.76 10.28
N GLU A 251 14.14 13.44 9.98
CA GLU A 251 15.42 13.25 10.66
C GLU A 251 15.34 13.62 12.16
N ARG A 252 14.68 14.73 12.51
CA ARG A 252 14.41 15.06 13.93
C ARG A 252 13.62 13.94 14.62
N SER A 253 12.67 13.34 13.92
CA SER A 253 11.88 12.21 14.43
C SER A 253 12.71 10.94 14.60
N GLY A 254 13.61 10.67 13.65
CA GLY A 254 14.59 9.59 13.74
C GLY A 254 15.53 9.75 14.93
N VAL A 255 16.06 10.97 15.17
CA VAL A 255 16.93 11.24 16.33
C VAL A 255 16.19 11.00 17.64
N ARG A 256 14.94 11.50 17.77
CA ARG A 256 14.09 11.23 18.95
C ARG A 256 13.87 9.73 19.17
N LEU A 257 13.67 8.97 18.09
CA LEU A 257 13.55 7.52 18.17
C LEU A 257 14.86 6.87 18.65
N GLY A 258 16.01 7.32 18.13
CA GLY A 258 17.33 6.87 18.55
C GLY A 258 17.57 7.11 20.05
N ASP A 259 17.27 8.32 20.52
CA ASP A 259 17.36 8.69 21.94
C ASP A 259 16.46 7.82 22.83
N LEU A 260 15.21 7.59 22.41
CA LEU A 260 14.26 6.72 23.12
C LEU A 260 14.77 5.28 23.22
N LEU A 261 15.44 4.78 22.18
CA LEU A 261 15.95 3.42 22.12
C LEU A 261 17.34 3.26 22.74
N GLY A 262 17.97 4.36 23.17
CA GLY A 262 19.31 4.40 23.75
C GLY A 262 20.43 4.18 22.73
N VAL A 263 20.17 4.50 21.46
CA VAL A 263 21.11 4.30 20.34
C VAL A 263 22.00 5.53 20.15
N ARG A 264 23.31 5.31 20.01
CA ARG A 264 24.34 6.36 19.89
C ARG A 264 25.19 6.26 18.62
N SER A 265 25.01 5.21 17.81
CA SER A 265 25.73 5.01 16.55
C SER A 265 24.84 4.35 15.47
N PRO A 266 25.18 4.49 14.16
CA PRO A 266 24.48 3.79 13.10
C PRO A 266 24.60 2.26 13.22
N GLU A 267 25.68 1.74 13.79
CA GLU A 267 25.87 0.32 14.07
C GLU A 267 24.87 -0.17 15.13
N GLU A 268 24.72 0.56 16.23
CA GLU A 268 23.73 0.26 17.27
C GLU A 268 22.30 0.36 16.74
N LEU A 269 22.02 1.34 15.87
CA LEU A 269 20.72 1.48 15.22
C LEU A 269 20.39 0.25 14.38
N ARG A 270 21.36 -0.23 13.58
CA ARG A 270 21.22 -1.45 12.78
C ARG A 270 21.19 -2.74 13.61
N ALA A 271 21.73 -2.74 14.82
CA ALA A 271 21.73 -3.90 15.70
C ALA A 271 20.36 -4.15 16.38
N LEU A 272 19.45 -3.17 16.38
CA LEU A 272 18.11 -3.34 16.95
C LEU A 272 17.36 -4.50 16.27
N SER A 273 16.59 -5.27 17.03
CA SER A 273 15.76 -6.32 16.43
C SER A 273 14.63 -5.71 15.60
N PRO A 274 14.25 -6.34 14.46
CA PRO A 274 13.11 -5.90 13.65
C PRO A 274 11.82 -5.79 14.45
N GLN A 275 11.56 -6.73 15.37
CA GLN A 275 10.38 -6.73 16.23
C GLN A 275 10.38 -5.57 17.22
N ARG A 276 11.54 -5.18 17.76
CA ARG A 276 11.64 -4.00 18.64
C ARG A 276 11.32 -2.71 17.86
N LEU A 277 11.79 -2.60 16.63
CA LEU A 277 11.48 -1.48 15.74
C LEU A 277 10.02 -1.46 15.30
N ALA A 278 9.40 -2.61 15.07
CA ALA A 278 8.00 -2.70 14.68
C ALA A 278 7.06 -2.27 15.83
N SER A 279 7.38 -2.64 17.06
CA SER A 279 6.49 -2.47 18.22
C SER A 279 6.73 -1.21 19.06
N VAL A 280 7.72 -0.37 18.70
CA VAL A 280 8.02 0.87 19.46
C VAL A 280 7.03 1.99 19.14
N HIS A 281 6.54 2.65 20.18
CA HIS A 281 5.65 3.81 20.10
C HIS A 281 6.40 5.08 20.57
N PRO A 282 6.94 5.91 19.65
CA PRO A 282 7.88 6.97 19.98
C PRO A 282 7.27 8.12 20.78
N GLN A 283 5.96 8.31 20.64
CA GLN A 283 5.20 9.40 21.27
C GLN A 283 3.88 8.84 21.82
N ALA A 284 3.99 8.04 22.88
CA ALA A 284 2.84 7.46 23.58
C ALA A 284 2.13 8.45 24.54
N GLU A 285 2.34 9.76 24.40
CA GLU A 285 1.62 10.73 25.20
C GLU A 285 0.15 10.80 24.75
N ARG A 286 -0.71 10.11 25.50
CA ARG A 286 -2.16 9.93 25.23
C ARG A 286 -2.43 9.15 23.95
N PRO A 287 -2.12 7.84 23.91
CA PRO A 287 -2.47 7.02 22.76
C PRO A 287 -3.99 7.05 22.58
N PHE A 288 -4.45 7.17 21.34
CA PHE A 288 -5.86 7.02 21.03
C PHE A 288 -6.04 5.80 20.15
N ARG A 289 -7.18 5.13 20.33
CA ARG A 289 -7.53 4.00 19.49
C ARG A 289 -8.23 4.53 18.25
N MET A 290 -7.68 4.23 17.08
CA MET A 290 -8.43 4.32 15.83
C MET A 290 -9.09 2.98 15.62
N ASP A 291 -10.43 2.94 15.57
CA ASP A 291 -11.19 1.68 15.48
C ASP A 291 -10.82 0.83 14.26
N PHE A 292 -10.23 1.44 13.23
CA PHE A 292 -9.77 0.77 12.02
C PHE A 292 -8.27 0.40 12.02
N LEU A 293 -7.53 0.61 13.11
CA LEU A 293 -6.14 0.16 13.24
C LEU A 293 -6.04 -0.99 14.26
N PRO A 294 -5.20 -2.00 13.99
CA PRO A 294 -5.05 -3.16 14.87
C PRO A 294 -4.22 -2.86 16.12
N VAL A 295 -3.50 -1.73 16.14
CA VAL A 295 -2.63 -1.28 17.23
C VAL A 295 -3.05 0.12 17.70
N PRO A 296 -2.94 0.45 19.00
CA PRO A 296 -3.06 1.82 19.47
C PRO A 296 -2.07 2.71 18.72
N VAL A 297 -2.50 3.91 18.34
CA VAL A 297 -1.62 4.89 17.71
C VAL A 297 -1.62 6.20 18.51
N GLY A 298 -0.43 6.68 18.79
CA GLY A 298 -0.21 8.03 19.30
C GLY A 298 0.03 9.03 18.16
N ARG A 299 -0.11 10.31 18.48
CA ARG A 299 0.52 11.35 17.67
C ARG A 299 2.02 11.02 17.61
N GLY A 300 2.62 10.95 16.43
CA GLY A 300 4.05 10.64 16.26
C GLY A 300 4.40 9.18 15.96
N ASP A 301 3.46 8.24 16.05
CA ASP A 301 3.72 6.83 15.70
C ASP A 301 3.98 6.60 14.21
N PHE A 302 3.59 7.55 13.38
CA PHE A 302 3.83 7.56 11.93
C PHE A 302 5.09 8.31 11.53
N ASP A 303 5.65 9.17 12.40
CA ASP A 303 6.78 10.08 12.10
C ASP A 303 8.09 9.37 11.72
N THR A 304 8.16 8.05 11.90
CA THR A 304 9.30 7.22 11.49
C THR A 304 8.86 6.00 10.67
N ALA A 305 7.63 6.02 10.16
CA ALA A 305 6.93 4.87 9.62
C ALA A 305 6.02 5.19 8.45
N TRP A 306 6.17 6.37 7.86
CA TRP A 306 5.33 6.89 6.78
C TRP A 306 6.20 7.55 5.71
N PRO A 307 5.78 7.55 4.42
CA PRO A 307 6.49 8.28 3.38
C PRO A 307 6.72 9.76 3.69
N ILE A 308 7.87 10.28 3.23
CA ILE A 308 8.28 11.67 3.44
C ILE A 308 8.64 12.35 2.13
N ILE A 309 8.69 13.68 2.13
CA ILE A 309 9.32 14.46 1.05
C ILE A 309 10.82 14.45 1.31
N ASP A 310 11.55 13.60 0.57
CA ASP A 310 13.00 13.43 0.69
C ASP A 310 13.80 14.12 -0.42
N GLY A 311 13.12 14.64 -1.46
CA GLY A 311 13.76 15.25 -2.62
C GLY A 311 14.34 14.25 -3.63
N HIS A 312 14.31 12.95 -3.34
CA HIS A 312 14.83 11.88 -4.20
C HIS A 312 13.71 10.96 -4.71
N ALA A 313 13.09 10.19 -3.81
CA ALA A 313 11.98 9.33 -4.15
C ALA A 313 10.68 10.14 -4.28
N VAL A 314 10.48 11.13 -3.41
CA VAL A 314 9.32 12.02 -3.42
C VAL A 314 9.83 13.48 -3.51
N PRO A 315 9.60 14.18 -4.64
CA PRO A 315 10.11 15.53 -4.84
C PRO A 315 9.40 16.55 -3.93
N PRO A 316 9.99 17.75 -3.69
CA PRO A 316 9.36 18.81 -2.90
C PRO A 316 8.16 19.46 -3.60
N ASP A 317 8.16 19.46 -4.94
CA ASP A 317 7.15 20.11 -5.78
C ASP A 317 5.92 19.25 -6.04
N VAL A 318 5.46 18.51 -5.02
CA VAL A 318 4.18 17.80 -5.07
C VAL A 318 3.06 18.85 -5.01
N ARG A 319 2.91 19.64 -6.08
CA ARG A 319 1.68 20.35 -6.43
C ARG A 319 0.69 19.28 -6.86
N LEU A 320 0.11 18.66 -5.86
CA LEU A 320 -1.09 17.86 -5.95
C LEU A 320 -2.09 18.65 -6.77
N LEU A 321 -2.70 17.98 -7.75
CA LEU A 321 -3.78 18.48 -8.60
C LEU A 321 -4.52 19.63 -7.90
N GLY A 322 -4.36 20.85 -8.44
CA GLY A 322 -4.98 22.05 -7.90
C GLY A 322 -6.47 21.84 -7.63
N PRO A 323 -7.09 22.68 -6.77
CA PRO A 323 -8.46 22.48 -6.32
C PRO A 323 -9.37 22.16 -7.51
N VAL A 324 -9.97 20.97 -7.48
CA VAL A 324 -11.00 20.57 -8.44
C VAL A 324 -11.96 21.75 -8.52
N ARG A 325 -12.09 22.34 -9.72
CA ARG A 325 -13.08 23.39 -9.98
C ARG A 325 -14.42 22.81 -9.54
N ARG A 326 -14.92 23.27 -8.39
CA ARG A 326 -16.28 22.97 -7.97
C ARG A 326 -17.18 23.54 -9.06
N ASP A 327 -17.71 22.67 -9.88
CA ASP A 327 -18.79 23.03 -10.78
C ASP A 327 -19.92 23.59 -9.90
N ARG A 328 -20.23 24.87 -10.06
CA ARG A 328 -21.22 25.60 -9.25
C ARG A 328 -22.66 25.26 -9.65
N GLY A 329 -22.90 24.07 -10.19
CA GLY A 329 -24.18 23.64 -10.73
C GLY A 329 -25.16 23.01 -9.73
N SER A 330 -24.76 22.65 -8.50
CA SER A 330 -25.70 21.99 -7.57
C SER A 330 -25.40 22.22 -6.08
N GLN A 331 -25.40 23.47 -5.64
CA GLN A 331 -25.48 23.75 -4.20
C GLN A 331 -26.89 23.46 -3.65
N ARG A 332 -27.14 22.23 -3.20
CA ARG A 332 -28.10 22.04 -2.11
C ARG A 332 -27.44 22.57 -0.83
N ARG A 333 -28.06 23.58 -0.21
CA ARG A 333 -27.59 24.24 1.01
C ARG A 333 -27.25 23.20 2.09
N ARG A 334 -25.99 23.13 2.51
CA ARG A 334 -25.60 22.37 3.70
C ARG A 334 -26.11 23.13 4.95
N PRO A 335 -26.74 22.45 5.92
CA PRO A 335 -27.03 23.08 7.20
C PRO A 335 -25.71 23.38 7.96
N PRO A 336 -25.71 24.39 8.84
CA PRO A 336 -24.51 24.84 9.54
C PRO A 336 -23.92 23.74 10.44
N PRO A 337 -22.59 23.78 10.70
CA PRO A 337 -21.92 22.79 11.52
C PRO A 337 -22.46 22.79 12.95
N VAL A 338 -22.50 21.60 13.55
CA VAL A 338 -23.01 21.38 14.89
C VAL A 338 -21.86 21.41 15.87
N ASP A 339 -21.92 22.31 16.86
CA ASP A 339 -20.97 22.38 17.97
C ASP A 339 -21.09 21.12 18.86
N PRO A 340 -20.02 20.32 19.01
CA PRO A 340 -20.05 19.06 19.74
C PRO A 340 -20.19 19.20 21.26
N LEU A 341 -20.07 20.40 21.82
CA LEU A 341 -20.16 20.63 23.27
C LEU A 341 -21.58 21.01 23.76
N ARG A 342 -22.59 21.11 22.87
CA ARG A 342 -23.97 21.44 23.26
C ARG A 342 -24.80 20.20 23.68
N PRO A 343 -25.63 20.30 24.74
CA PRO A 343 -26.54 19.22 25.13
C PRO A 343 -27.49 18.81 23.99
N ARG A 344 -27.66 17.49 23.79
CA ARG A 344 -28.41 16.87 22.68
C ARG A 344 -29.86 17.35 22.53
N THR A 345 -30.47 17.84 23.59
CA THR A 345 -31.84 18.41 23.60
C THR A 345 -31.92 19.73 22.83
N ALA A 346 -30.88 20.58 22.87
CA ALA A 346 -30.83 21.85 22.14
C ALA A 346 -30.62 21.67 20.63
N GLN A 347 -29.84 20.64 20.22
CA GLN A 347 -29.60 20.33 18.80
C GLN A 347 -30.87 19.84 18.08
N ARG A 348 -31.73 19.07 18.78
CA ARG A 348 -33.02 18.58 18.23
C ARG A 348 -34.04 19.70 17.99
N ALA A 349 -34.04 20.75 18.82
CA ALA A 349 -34.94 21.90 18.65
C ALA A 349 -34.54 22.76 17.43
N ALA A 350 -33.24 22.95 17.19
CA ALA A 350 -32.72 23.69 16.04
C ALA A 350 -33.05 22.99 14.69
N LEU A 351 -32.94 21.66 14.64
CA LEU A 351 -33.28 20.86 13.44
C LEU A 351 -34.78 20.85 13.12
N ARG A 352 -35.66 20.97 14.14
CA ARG A 352 -37.11 21.07 13.92
C ARG A 352 -37.51 22.43 13.34
N ARG A 353 -36.88 23.53 13.78
CA ARG A 353 -37.15 24.88 13.23
C ARG A 353 -36.69 25.01 11.77
N ALA A 354 -35.59 24.35 11.38
CA ALA A 354 -35.09 24.38 10.00
C ALA A 354 -35.97 23.62 8.99
N ARG A 355 -36.87 22.74 9.43
CA ARG A 355 -37.76 21.94 8.57
C ARG A 355 -39.16 22.55 8.35
N GLY A 356 -39.45 23.71 8.95
CA GLY A 356 -40.77 24.33 8.96
C GLY A 356 -41.08 25.34 7.83
N ALA A 357 -40.18 25.55 6.87
CA ALA A 357 -40.39 26.52 5.79
C ALA A 357 -40.14 25.89 4.41
N GLY A 358 -41.22 25.52 3.71
CA GLY A 358 -41.19 25.01 2.33
C GLY A 358 -42.21 23.88 2.12
N GLY A 359 -43.39 24.22 1.59
CA GLY A 359 -44.53 23.31 1.42
C GLY A 359 -44.40 22.27 0.29
N GLY A 360 -45.38 21.36 0.26
CA GLY A 360 -45.61 20.37 -0.80
C GLY A 360 -45.48 18.92 -0.31
N ALA A 361 -46.58 18.32 0.14
CA ALA A 361 -46.65 16.91 0.50
C ALA A 361 -46.64 16.03 -0.77
N ALA A 362 -45.60 15.20 -0.92
CA ALA A 362 -45.62 14.06 -1.84
C ALA A 362 -45.89 12.76 -1.04
N PRO A 363 -46.65 11.80 -1.58
CA PRO A 363 -47.06 10.61 -0.83
C PRO A 363 -45.85 9.73 -0.50
N ARG A 364 -45.80 9.23 0.73
CA ARG A 364 -44.77 8.29 1.19
C ARG A 364 -44.97 6.93 0.51
N PRO A 365 -43.94 6.33 -0.11
CA PRO A 365 -44.02 4.93 -0.48
C PRO A 365 -43.93 4.07 0.80
N SER A 366 -44.96 3.29 1.05
CA SER A 366 -44.98 2.21 2.04
C SER A 366 -44.16 1.04 1.50
N GLY A 367 -42.93 0.92 1.97
CA GLY A 367 -42.07 -0.24 1.73
C GLY A 367 -40.95 -0.28 2.77
N PRO A 368 -40.51 -1.48 3.22
CA PRO A 368 -39.46 -1.58 4.22
C PRO A 368 -38.19 -0.91 3.69
N ALA A 369 -37.58 -0.06 4.53
CA ALA A 369 -36.32 0.59 4.22
C ALA A 369 -35.27 -0.48 3.90
N ARG A 370 -34.95 -0.67 2.63
CA ARG A 370 -33.78 -1.45 2.21
C ARG A 370 -32.56 -0.75 2.82
N ARG A 371 -31.96 -1.37 3.85
CA ARG A 371 -30.58 -1.09 4.22
C ARG A 371 -29.76 -1.22 2.93
N VAL A 372 -29.22 -0.10 2.45
CA VAL A 372 -28.14 -0.15 1.47
C VAL A 372 -26.94 -0.68 2.25
N LEU A 373 -26.79 -2.00 2.22
CA LEU A 373 -25.56 -2.65 2.68
C LEU A 373 -24.48 -2.21 1.69
N HIS A 374 -23.52 -1.42 2.19
CA HIS A 374 -22.29 -1.22 1.43
C HIS A 374 -21.62 -2.59 1.28
N PRO A 375 -21.19 -2.97 0.08
CA PRO A 375 -20.49 -4.24 -0.12
C PRO A 375 -19.23 -4.24 0.76
N PRO A 376 -18.81 -5.40 1.30
CA PRO A 376 -17.57 -5.51 2.06
C PRO A 376 -16.40 -4.96 1.22
N PRO A 377 -15.37 -4.36 1.85
CA PRO A 377 -14.28 -3.67 1.13
C PRO A 377 -13.63 -4.48 0.01
N GLY A 378 -13.54 -5.82 0.15
CA GLY A 378 -13.02 -6.72 -0.89
C GLY A 378 -13.84 -6.75 -2.18
N GLU A 379 -15.17 -6.63 -2.11
CA GLU A 379 -16.05 -6.63 -3.29
C GLU A 379 -15.95 -5.32 -4.08
N LEU A 380 -15.77 -4.18 -3.40
CA LEU A 380 -15.56 -2.89 -4.06
C LEU A 380 -14.22 -2.86 -4.80
N ILE A 381 -13.17 -3.40 -4.19
CA ILE A 381 -11.85 -3.54 -4.81
C ILE A 381 -11.93 -4.48 -6.02
N ALA A 382 -12.57 -5.64 -5.87
CA ALA A 382 -12.77 -6.58 -6.96
C ALA A 382 -13.56 -5.96 -8.12
N ALA A 383 -14.59 -5.15 -7.83
CA ALA A 383 -15.36 -4.43 -8.86
C ALA A 383 -14.53 -3.36 -9.58
N LEU A 384 -13.71 -2.59 -8.87
CA LEU A 384 -12.81 -1.59 -9.46
C LEU A 384 -11.72 -2.26 -10.33
N LEU A 385 -11.14 -3.36 -9.87
CA LEU A 385 -10.16 -4.13 -10.61
C LEU A 385 -10.78 -4.81 -11.84
N ALA A 386 -11.98 -5.39 -11.73
CA ALA A 386 -12.71 -5.95 -12.87
C ALA A 386 -13.10 -4.88 -13.90
N ALA A 387 -13.44 -3.68 -13.46
CA ALA A 387 -13.64 -2.54 -14.36
C ALA A 387 -12.32 -2.14 -15.07
N ALA A 388 -11.18 -2.20 -14.38
CA ALA A 388 -9.86 -1.95 -14.96
C ALA A 388 -9.50 -2.94 -16.08
N VAL A 389 -9.77 -4.23 -15.88
CA VAL A 389 -9.55 -5.27 -16.90
C VAL A 389 -10.34 -4.96 -18.17
N ARG A 390 -11.62 -4.56 -18.01
CA ARG A 390 -12.48 -4.14 -19.13
C ARG A 390 -11.98 -2.86 -19.79
N TRP A 391 -11.52 -1.88 -19.02
CA TRP A 391 -10.98 -0.63 -19.55
C TRP A 391 -9.67 -0.83 -20.32
N GLY A 392 -8.81 -1.75 -19.85
CA GLY A 392 -7.58 -2.12 -20.54
C GLY A 392 -7.80 -2.76 -21.91
N GLY A 393 -8.93 -3.43 -22.14
CA GLY A 393 -9.26 -4.08 -23.42
C GLY A 393 -9.81 -3.15 -24.51
N GLY A 394 -10.13 -1.90 -24.19
CA GLY A 394 -10.64 -0.93 -25.15
C GLY A 394 -9.50 -0.19 -25.85
N GLY A 395 -9.13 -0.62 -27.05
CA GLY A 395 -8.30 0.19 -27.94
C GLY A 395 -9.03 1.46 -28.38
N ARG A 396 -8.38 2.61 -28.21
CA ARG A 396 -8.50 3.77 -29.08
C ARG A 396 -7.11 4.31 -29.34
#